data_AF-A0A4Z1C738-F1
#
_entry.id   AF-A0A4Z1C738-F1
#
_cell.length_a   1.000
_cell.length_b   1.000
_cell.length_c   1.000
_cell.angle_alpha   90.00
_cell.angle_beta   90.00
_cell.angle_gamma   90.00
#
_symmetry.space_group_name_H-M   'P 1'
#
loop_
_entity.id
_entity.type
_entity.pdbx_description
1 polymer ?
#
loop_
_entity_poly.entity_id
_entity_poly.type
_entity_poly.pdbx_seq_one_letter_code
_entity_poly.pdbx_strand_id
1 'polypeptide(L)'
;MKRRHILLSVERVRTTFLALLGLAVITGCSSGMSRVQTWEGSVENSGQAAVLSAPGAVNISEVNGRSMTSFMIDDLSVDYELLPGENLVVFTYKTIWSKAERVDDGESKVHVVETPKQTLTINAEPGETYQFDIERPQTREQAMAQAQDFQVALVDSSGNTVATSSPWVASDSRQVANRAPVPASRKPAASADSSADSTLDQLKALWGDASEDEKREFLRWAFE
;
A
#
# COMPACT_ATOMS: atom_id res chain seq x y z
N MET A 1 -43.95 45.30 43.49
CA MET A 1 -43.48 43.89 43.50
C MET A 1 -43.85 43.22 42.17
N LYS A 2 -42.97 42.38 41.61
CA LYS A 2 -43.08 41.56 40.35
C LYS A 2 -42.16 41.91 39.16
N ARG A 3 -41.23 42.88 39.28
CA ARG A 3 -40.04 42.97 38.40
C ARG A 3 -39.00 41.84 38.62
N ARG A 4 -39.21 40.95 39.59
CA ARG A 4 -38.28 39.86 39.96
C ARG A 4 -38.46 38.54 39.19
N HIS A 5 -39.55 38.36 38.44
CA HIS A 5 -39.80 37.09 37.72
C HIS A 5 -39.16 37.01 36.32
N ILE A 6 -38.83 38.14 35.70
CA ILE A 6 -38.30 38.15 34.31
C ILE A 6 -36.78 37.85 34.30
N LEU A 7 -36.04 38.29 35.32
CA LEU A 7 -34.59 38.09 35.41
C LEU A 7 -34.17 36.63 35.61
N LEU A 8 -34.96 35.84 36.37
CA LEU A 8 -34.66 34.43 36.64
C LEU A 8 -34.86 33.51 35.42
N SER A 9 -35.75 33.87 34.50
CA SER A 9 -36.00 33.08 33.29
C SER A 9 -34.91 33.26 32.23
N VAL A 10 -34.28 34.44 32.15
CA VAL A 10 -33.25 34.73 31.14
C VAL A 10 -31.92 34.07 31.50
N GLU A 11 -31.55 34.01 32.79
CA GLU A 11 -30.34 33.31 33.24
C GLU A 11 -30.45 31.79 33.05
N ARG A 12 -31.59 31.18 33.42
CA ARG A 12 -31.81 29.74 33.21
C ARG A 12 -31.71 29.34 31.74
N VAL A 13 -32.29 30.15 30.84
CA VAL A 13 -32.24 29.94 29.39
C VAL A 13 -30.81 30.13 28.85
N ARG A 14 -30.04 31.13 29.33
CA ARG A 14 -28.62 31.28 28.96
C ARG A 14 -27.75 30.11 29.42
N THR A 15 -27.95 29.61 30.65
CA THR A 15 -27.18 28.45 31.15
C THR A 15 -27.56 27.13 30.49
N THR A 16 -28.84 26.93 30.10
CA THR A 16 -29.22 25.73 29.33
C THR A 16 -28.75 25.81 27.88
N PHE A 17 -28.75 27.01 27.26
CA PHE A 17 -28.22 27.18 25.91
C PHE A 17 -26.69 27.02 25.86
N LEU A 18 -25.96 27.48 26.88
CA LEU A 18 -24.51 27.24 27.02
C LEU A 18 -24.18 25.77 27.32
N ALA A 19 -25.02 25.05 28.07
CA ALA A 19 -24.84 23.62 28.33
C ALA A 19 -25.15 22.74 27.09
N LEU A 20 -26.11 23.14 26.25
CA LEU A 20 -26.43 22.46 24.98
C LEU A 20 -25.41 22.77 23.87
N LEU A 21 -24.81 23.97 23.85
CA LEU A 21 -23.77 24.34 22.89
C LEU A 21 -22.41 23.68 23.20
N GLY A 22 -22.17 23.31 24.46
CA GLY A 22 -20.95 22.60 24.88
C GLY A 22 -20.91 21.12 24.47
N LEU A 23 -22.05 20.51 24.13
CA LEU A 23 -22.13 19.07 23.80
C LEU A 23 -22.00 18.77 22.30
N ALA A 24 -21.90 19.80 21.44
CA ALA A 24 -21.94 19.65 19.99
C ALA A 24 -20.56 19.60 19.30
N VAL A 25 -19.44 19.55 20.04
CA VAL A 25 -18.09 19.71 19.46
C VAL A 25 -17.27 18.41 19.46
N ILE A 26 -17.90 17.24 19.59
CA ILE A 26 -17.18 15.96 19.51
C ILE A 26 -17.82 15.05 18.46
N THR A 27 -17.92 15.53 17.22
CA THR A 27 -17.94 14.65 16.05
C THR A 27 -16.55 14.64 15.44
N GLY A 28 -15.60 14.07 16.17
CA GLY A 28 -14.36 13.60 15.54
C GLY A 28 -14.74 12.37 14.72
N CYS A 29 -14.81 12.50 13.40
CA CYS A 29 -14.84 11.33 12.52
C CYS A 29 -13.53 10.56 12.76
N SER A 30 -13.60 9.51 13.57
CA SER A 30 -12.59 8.47 13.63
C SER A 30 -12.66 7.66 12.32
N SER A 31 -12.23 8.26 11.21
CA SER A 31 -11.93 7.52 9.99
C SER A 31 -10.49 7.03 10.09
N GLY A 32 -10.21 6.27 11.15
CA GLY A 32 -8.87 5.84 11.54
C GLY A 32 -8.54 4.43 11.06
N MET A 33 -8.90 4.10 9.81
CA MET A 33 -8.34 2.93 9.12
C MET A 33 -7.25 3.44 8.19
N SER A 34 -6.04 2.88 8.28
CA SER A 34 -4.88 3.32 7.49
C SER A 34 -5.13 3.02 6.02
N ARG A 35 -5.71 3.99 5.31
CA ARG A 35 -5.98 3.90 3.89
C ARG A 35 -4.81 4.45 3.10
N VAL A 36 -4.26 3.63 2.21
CA VAL A 36 -3.05 3.91 1.44
C VAL A 36 -3.43 4.18 -0.01
N GLN A 37 -3.13 5.38 -0.48
CA GLN A 37 -3.24 5.73 -1.89
C GLN A 37 -2.09 5.09 -2.69
N THR A 38 -2.44 4.39 -3.77
CA THR A 38 -1.46 3.68 -4.60
C THR A 38 -0.97 4.49 -5.80
N TRP A 39 -1.50 5.69 -6.00
CA TRP A 39 -1.11 6.65 -7.05
C TRP A 39 -0.60 7.97 -6.45
N GLU A 40 -0.07 8.85 -7.31
CA GLU A 40 0.36 10.20 -6.93
C GLU A 40 -0.41 11.27 -7.72
N GLY A 41 -0.64 12.41 -7.07
CA GLY A 41 -1.34 13.54 -7.66
C GLY A 41 -2.87 13.45 -7.64
N SER A 42 -3.50 14.47 -8.23
CA SER A 42 -4.95 14.51 -8.40
C SER A 42 -5.34 13.78 -9.69
N VAL A 43 -6.17 12.76 -9.56
CA VAL A 43 -6.72 11.99 -10.68
C VAL A 43 -8.25 12.07 -10.66
N GLU A 44 -8.86 12.28 -11.82
CA GLU A 44 -10.30 12.56 -11.95
C GLU A 44 -11.21 11.44 -11.41
N ASN A 45 -10.69 10.22 -11.31
CA ASN A 45 -11.44 9.05 -10.83
C ASN A 45 -11.09 8.63 -9.38
N SER A 46 -10.30 9.43 -8.65
CA SER A 46 -9.92 9.12 -7.26
C SER A 46 -11.11 8.95 -6.32
N GLY A 47 -12.20 9.71 -6.54
CA GLY A 47 -13.44 9.58 -5.75
C GLY A 47 -14.23 8.29 -5.99
N GLN A 48 -13.80 7.46 -6.95
CA GLN A 48 -14.40 6.18 -7.30
C GLN A 48 -13.39 5.03 -7.13
N ALA A 49 -12.31 5.26 -6.38
CA ALA A 49 -11.31 4.23 -6.16
C ALA A 49 -11.94 2.98 -5.52
N ALA A 50 -11.55 1.81 -6.04
CA ALA A 50 -11.81 0.54 -5.40
C ALA A 50 -10.89 0.38 -4.18
N VAL A 51 -11.19 -0.57 -3.32
CA VAL A 51 -10.39 -0.87 -2.12
C VAL A 51 -9.91 -2.31 -2.17
N LEU A 52 -8.61 -2.51 -2.06
CA LEU A 52 -8.01 -3.81 -1.76
C LEU A 52 -7.70 -3.89 -0.27
N SER A 53 -8.43 -4.73 0.46
CA SER A 53 -8.19 -4.91 1.89
C SER A 53 -7.16 -6.02 2.10
N ALA A 54 -5.97 -5.64 2.57
CA ALA A 54 -4.88 -6.56 2.87
C ALA A 54 -4.87 -6.86 4.38
N PRO A 55 -5.10 -8.12 4.80
CA PRO A 55 -4.97 -8.49 6.21
C PRO A 55 -3.52 -8.36 6.67
N GLY A 56 -3.26 -8.22 7.98
CA GLY A 56 -1.90 -8.00 8.50
C GLY A 56 -0.87 -9.11 8.23
N ALA A 57 -1.33 -10.27 7.76
CA ALA A 57 -0.49 -11.36 7.29
C ALA A 57 -0.07 -11.21 5.81
N VAL A 58 -0.70 -10.34 5.04
CA VAL A 58 -0.37 -10.04 3.64
C VAL A 58 0.41 -8.73 3.58
N ASN A 59 1.57 -8.78 2.92
CA ASN A 59 2.39 -7.61 2.68
C ASN A 59 2.32 -7.19 1.22
N ILE A 60 1.72 -6.03 0.93
CA ILE A 60 1.75 -5.46 -0.41
C ILE A 60 3.07 -4.70 -0.58
N SER A 61 3.94 -5.21 -1.45
CA SER A 61 5.25 -4.61 -1.74
C SER A 61 5.20 -3.63 -2.92
N GLU A 62 4.36 -3.87 -3.93
CA GLU A 62 4.21 -2.99 -5.09
C GLU A 62 2.76 -2.95 -5.58
N VAL A 63 2.34 -1.79 -6.07
CA VAL A 63 1.10 -1.62 -6.84
C VAL A 63 1.43 -0.81 -8.09
N ASN A 64 1.11 -1.34 -9.27
CA ASN A 64 1.38 -0.73 -10.57
C ASN A 64 2.85 -0.32 -10.77
N GLY A 65 3.78 -1.10 -10.22
CA GLY A 65 5.23 -0.82 -10.25
C GLY A 65 5.70 0.24 -9.26
N ARG A 66 4.81 0.83 -8.45
CA ARG A 66 5.16 1.72 -7.35
C ARG A 66 5.39 0.90 -6.09
N SER A 67 6.53 1.12 -5.44
CA SER A 67 6.83 0.50 -4.15
C SER A 67 5.88 1.02 -3.07
N MET A 68 5.23 0.11 -2.36
CA MET A 68 4.39 0.44 -1.23
C MET A 68 5.21 0.40 0.06
N THR A 69 4.90 1.30 0.99
CA THR A 69 5.49 1.22 2.33
C THR A 69 4.94 0.00 3.04
N SER A 70 5.87 -0.81 3.57
CA SER A 70 5.54 -1.99 4.34
C SER A 70 5.03 -1.59 5.73
N PHE A 71 3.72 -1.64 5.94
CA PHE A 71 3.11 -1.42 7.26
C PHE A 71 3.05 -2.76 7.99
N MET A 72 4.20 -3.29 8.43
CA MET A 72 4.25 -4.53 9.22
C MET A 72 3.90 -4.27 10.68
N ILE A 73 2.72 -3.72 10.93
CA ILE A 73 2.13 -3.76 12.27
C ILE A 73 1.40 -5.09 12.36
N ASP A 74 1.87 -5.98 13.24
CA ASP A 74 1.21 -7.26 13.45
C ASP A 74 -0.26 -7.02 13.84
N ASP A 75 -1.17 -7.67 13.10
CA ASP A 75 -2.63 -7.61 13.25
C ASP A 75 -3.37 -6.39 12.65
N LEU A 76 -2.69 -5.45 11.98
CA LEU A 76 -3.38 -4.36 11.29
C LEU A 76 -3.77 -4.77 9.87
N SER A 77 -5.05 -4.67 9.53
CA SER A 77 -5.51 -4.73 8.13
C SER A 77 -5.36 -3.35 7.50
N VAL A 78 -4.80 -3.30 6.30
CA VAL A 78 -4.50 -2.06 5.57
C VAL A 78 -5.32 -2.03 4.29
N ASP A 79 -6.01 -0.92 4.05
CA ASP A 79 -6.81 -0.72 2.86
C ASP A 79 -5.98 0.03 1.82
N TYR A 80 -5.79 -0.57 0.65
CA TYR A 80 -5.11 0.06 -0.48
C TYR A 80 -6.15 0.55 -1.49
N GLU A 81 -6.17 1.84 -1.79
CA GLU A 81 -7.04 2.38 -2.83
C GLU A 81 -6.46 2.03 -4.21
N LEU A 82 -7.30 1.47 -5.09
CA LEU A 82 -6.98 1.14 -6.47
C LEU A 82 -7.79 2.02 -7.41
N LEU A 83 -7.15 2.60 -8.42
CA LEU A 83 -7.88 3.31 -9.45
C LEU A 83 -8.68 2.31 -10.31
N PRO A 84 -9.87 2.69 -10.81
CA PRO A 84 -10.63 1.83 -11.70
C PRO A 84 -9.81 1.39 -12.93
N GLY A 85 -9.94 0.13 -13.32
CA GLY A 85 -9.18 -0.48 -14.42
C GLY A 85 -8.16 -1.53 -13.99
N GLU A 86 -7.27 -1.91 -14.91
CA GLU A 86 -6.23 -2.92 -14.67
C GLU A 86 -5.21 -2.41 -13.63
N ASN A 87 -5.07 -3.15 -12.53
CA ASN A 87 -4.07 -2.94 -11.50
C ASN A 87 -3.25 -4.22 -11.32
N LEU A 88 -1.92 -4.06 -11.22
CA LEU A 88 -1.01 -5.13 -10.84
C LEU A 88 -0.59 -4.94 -9.38
N VAL A 89 -0.73 -5.99 -8.58
CA VAL A 89 -0.38 -6.00 -7.16
C VAL A 89 0.66 -7.08 -6.91
N VAL A 90 1.77 -6.71 -6.27
CA VAL A 90 2.84 -7.63 -5.87
C VAL A 90 2.88 -7.74 -4.36
N PHE A 91 2.79 -8.96 -3.83
CA PHE A 91 2.65 -9.18 -2.40
C PHE A 91 3.35 -10.45 -1.91
N THR A 92 3.56 -10.55 -0.59
CA THR A 92 3.94 -11.78 0.12
C THR A 92 2.92 -12.08 1.22
N TYR A 93 2.88 -13.33 1.66
CA TYR A 93 2.07 -13.76 2.80
C TYR A 93 2.98 -14.33 3.89
N LYS A 94 2.79 -13.90 5.13
CA LYS A 94 3.61 -14.29 6.29
C LYS A 94 2.76 -14.89 7.40
N THR A 95 3.30 -15.91 8.07
CA THR A 95 2.74 -16.47 9.31
C THR A 95 3.83 -16.58 10.37
N ILE A 96 3.45 -16.38 11.63
CA ILE A 96 4.37 -16.34 12.77
C ILE A 96 3.99 -17.46 13.74
N TRP A 97 4.98 -18.27 14.14
CA TRP A 97 4.81 -19.46 14.97
C TRP A 97 5.74 -19.42 16.17
N SER A 98 5.30 -19.84 17.35
CA SER A 98 6.18 -19.94 18.52
C SER A 98 7.18 -21.09 18.38
N LYS A 99 8.43 -20.88 18.81
CA LYS A 99 9.40 -21.97 19.01
C LYS A 99 9.13 -22.65 20.36
N ALA A 100 9.21 -23.97 20.40
CA ALA A 100 8.90 -24.76 21.60
C ALA A 100 10.01 -24.75 22.67
N GLU A 101 11.23 -24.36 22.30
CA GLU A 101 12.40 -24.44 23.17
C GLU A 101 12.67 -23.11 23.90
N ARG A 102 13.28 -23.22 25.09
CA ARG A 102 13.75 -22.06 25.84
C ARG A 102 14.94 -21.49 25.09
N VAL A 103 14.68 -20.45 24.33
CA VAL A 103 15.67 -19.72 23.55
C VAL A 103 16.66 -19.04 24.50
N ASP A 104 17.96 -19.18 24.23
CA ASP A 104 19.03 -18.47 24.95
C ASP A 104 18.92 -16.95 24.76
N ASP A 105 19.55 -16.18 25.65
CA ASP A 105 19.41 -14.73 25.78
C ASP A 105 19.70 -14.00 24.44
N GLY A 106 18.64 -13.51 23.79
CA GLY A 106 18.73 -12.66 22.60
C GLY A 106 18.15 -13.22 21.29
N GLU A 107 17.81 -14.51 21.16
CA GLU A 107 17.20 -15.00 19.90
C GLU A 107 15.67 -14.89 19.85
N SER A 108 15.14 -14.76 18.63
CA SER A 108 13.70 -14.67 18.38
C SER A 108 12.98 -15.96 18.80
N LYS A 109 12.01 -15.81 19.70
CA LYS A 109 11.09 -16.87 20.18
C LYS A 109 10.09 -17.35 19.13
N VAL A 110 10.14 -16.78 17.93
CA VAL A 110 9.22 -17.05 16.84
C VAL A 110 9.95 -17.57 15.60
N HIS A 111 9.24 -18.35 14.82
CA HIS A 111 9.59 -18.80 13.49
C HIS A 111 8.61 -18.17 12.50
N VAL A 112 9.14 -17.42 11.54
CA VAL A 112 8.34 -16.76 10.50
C VAL A 112 8.41 -17.62 9.24
N VAL A 113 7.25 -17.98 8.71
CA VAL A 113 7.12 -18.64 7.40
C VAL A 113 6.54 -17.62 6.44
N GLU A 114 7.29 -17.29 5.39
CA GLU A 114 6.92 -16.32 4.38
C GLU A 114 6.91 -16.98 2.99
N THR A 115 5.93 -16.62 2.16
CA THR A 115 5.82 -17.10 0.78
C THR A 115 6.81 -16.38 -0.14
N PRO A 116 7.19 -16.97 -1.28
CA PRO A 116 7.74 -16.20 -2.38
C PRO A 116 6.80 -15.06 -2.81
N LYS A 117 7.35 -14.03 -3.45
CA LYS A 117 6.55 -12.93 -4.03
C LYS A 117 5.54 -13.48 -5.02
N GLN A 118 4.31 -13.03 -4.86
CA GLN A 118 3.18 -13.30 -5.75
C GLN A 118 2.81 -12.03 -6.49
N THR A 119 2.22 -12.21 -7.65
CA THR A 119 1.61 -11.15 -8.45
C THR A 119 0.15 -11.47 -8.69
N LEU A 120 -0.66 -10.42 -8.76
CA LEU A 120 -2.08 -10.52 -9.08
C LEU A 120 -2.48 -9.33 -9.94
N THR A 121 -3.14 -9.63 -11.06
CA THR A 121 -3.73 -8.61 -11.94
C THR A 121 -5.23 -8.61 -11.72
N ILE A 122 -5.78 -7.44 -11.42
CA ILE A 122 -7.22 -7.23 -11.22
C ILE A 122 -7.70 -6.06 -12.06
N ASN A 123 -8.87 -6.21 -12.70
CA ASN A 123 -9.60 -5.08 -13.26
C ASN A 123 -10.54 -4.52 -12.19
N ALA A 124 -10.11 -3.46 -11.51
CA ALA A 124 -10.82 -2.87 -10.38
C ALA A 124 -12.08 -2.12 -10.85
N GLU A 125 -13.21 -2.49 -10.27
CA GLU A 125 -14.49 -1.83 -10.50
C GLU A 125 -14.65 -0.61 -9.57
N PRO A 126 -15.24 0.51 -10.04
CA PRO A 126 -15.45 1.71 -9.24
C PRO A 126 -16.13 1.45 -7.89
N GLY A 127 -15.44 1.79 -6.79
CA GLY A 127 -15.97 1.68 -5.42
C GLY A 127 -16.13 0.26 -4.88
N GLU A 128 -15.68 -0.77 -5.61
CA GLU A 128 -15.72 -2.16 -5.15
C GLU A 128 -14.68 -2.42 -4.04
N THR A 129 -14.90 -3.46 -3.23
CA THR A 129 -13.93 -3.91 -2.22
C THR A 129 -13.50 -5.34 -2.50
N TYR A 130 -12.19 -5.57 -2.48
CA TYR A 130 -11.56 -6.85 -2.74
C TYR A 130 -10.85 -7.39 -1.51
N GLN A 131 -10.91 -8.72 -1.34
CA GLN A 131 -10.29 -9.43 -0.23
C GLN A 131 -9.56 -10.68 -0.71
N PHE A 132 -8.45 -11.00 -0.05
CA PHE A 132 -7.72 -12.24 -0.30
C PHE A 132 -8.43 -13.41 0.39
N ASP A 133 -8.79 -14.44 -0.39
CA ASP A 133 -9.36 -15.68 0.13
C ASP A 133 -8.23 -16.65 0.52
N ILE A 134 -7.63 -16.40 1.69
CA ILE A 134 -6.49 -17.17 2.21
C ILE A 134 -6.95 -18.07 3.35
N GLU A 135 -6.80 -19.37 3.17
CA GLU A 135 -6.90 -20.32 4.28
C GLU A 135 -5.69 -20.19 5.21
N ARG A 136 -5.95 -19.83 6.47
CA ARG A 136 -4.90 -19.70 7.48
C ARG A 136 -4.43 -21.09 7.96
N PRO A 137 -3.13 -21.40 7.84
CA PRO A 137 -2.60 -22.69 8.29
C PRO A 137 -2.73 -22.80 9.82
N GLN A 138 -3.01 -24.01 10.31
CA GLN A 138 -3.21 -24.28 11.74
C GLN A 138 -1.95 -24.82 12.43
N THR A 139 -0.97 -25.26 11.64
CA THR A 139 0.32 -25.74 12.13
C THR A 139 1.46 -25.13 11.33
N ARG A 140 2.66 -25.10 11.93
CA ARG A 140 3.88 -24.65 11.26
C ARG A 140 4.17 -25.50 10.02
N GLU A 141 3.97 -26.82 10.11
CA GLU A 141 4.18 -27.76 9.02
C GLU A 141 3.24 -27.47 7.84
N GLN A 142 1.97 -27.18 8.12
CA GLN A 142 1.03 -26.73 7.09
C GLN A 142 1.45 -25.39 6.48
N ALA A 143 1.91 -24.43 7.28
CA ALA A 143 2.39 -23.15 6.77
C ALA A 143 3.58 -23.31 5.83
N MET A 144 4.55 -24.16 6.19
CA MET A 144 5.72 -24.46 5.35
C MET A 144 5.33 -25.17 4.04
N ALA A 145 4.33 -26.06 4.09
CA ALA A 145 3.79 -26.70 2.88
C ALA A 145 3.06 -25.68 2.00
N GLN A 146 2.19 -24.86 2.58
CA GLN A 146 1.42 -23.83 1.89
C GLN A 146 2.34 -22.79 1.22
N ALA A 147 3.47 -22.45 1.85
CA ALA A 147 4.40 -21.47 1.31
C ALA A 147 5.15 -21.92 0.05
N GLN A 148 5.30 -23.23 -0.19
CA GLN A 148 6.04 -23.76 -1.34
C GLN A 148 5.29 -23.56 -2.66
N ASP A 149 3.99 -23.87 -2.66
CA ASP A 149 3.11 -23.78 -3.83
C ASP A 149 1.97 -22.78 -3.56
N PHE A 150 2.33 -21.64 -2.98
CA PHE A 150 1.34 -20.66 -2.55
C PHE A 150 0.58 -20.07 -3.75
N GLN A 151 -0.74 -20.16 -3.70
CA GLN A 151 -1.65 -19.50 -4.62
C GLN A 151 -2.90 -19.07 -3.86
N VAL A 152 -3.45 -17.90 -4.21
CA VAL A 152 -4.62 -17.33 -3.55
C VAL A 152 -5.57 -16.70 -4.54
N ALA A 153 -6.87 -16.81 -4.29
CA ALA A 153 -7.91 -16.10 -5.00
C ALA A 153 -8.17 -14.73 -4.38
N LEU A 154 -8.48 -13.74 -5.21
CA LEU A 154 -9.02 -12.46 -4.79
C LEU A 154 -10.52 -12.47 -5.08
N VAL A 155 -11.32 -12.13 -4.07
CA VAL A 155 -12.77 -12.11 -4.15
C VAL A 155 -13.32 -10.70 -4.05
N ASP A 156 -14.44 -10.45 -4.72
CA ASP A 156 -15.24 -9.22 -4.58
C ASP A 156 -16.13 -9.24 -3.32
N SER A 157 -16.88 -8.17 -3.08
CA SER A 157 -17.85 -8.08 -1.97
C SER A 157 -18.98 -9.12 -2.03
N SER A 158 -19.23 -9.72 -3.19
CA SER A 158 -20.21 -10.79 -3.41
C SER A 158 -19.61 -12.19 -3.19
N GLY A 159 -18.30 -12.30 -2.97
CA GLY A 159 -17.57 -13.55 -2.80
C GLY A 159 -17.19 -14.24 -4.12
N ASN A 160 -17.30 -13.56 -5.27
CA ASN A 160 -16.88 -14.13 -6.54
C ASN A 160 -15.38 -13.96 -6.72
N THR A 161 -14.70 -15.00 -7.21
CA THR A 161 -13.29 -14.90 -7.59
C THR A 161 -13.12 -14.01 -8.81
N VAL A 162 -12.41 -12.90 -8.65
CA VAL A 162 -12.12 -11.92 -9.71
C VAL A 162 -10.69 -12.01 -10.24
N ALA A 163 -9.78 -12.59 -9.46
CA ALA A 163 -8.40 -12.84 -9.87
C ALA A 163 -7.78 -13.98 -9.05
N THR A 164 -6.71 -14.56 -9.58
CA THR A 164 -5.91 -15.59 -8.90
C THR A 164 -4.45 -15.22 -8.99
N SER A 165 -3.71 -15.40 -7.90
CA SER A 165 -2.28 -15.07 -7.87
C SER A 165 -1.44 -16.03 -8.70
N SER A 166 -0.27 -15.55 -9.11
CA SER A 166 0.78 -16.35 -9.71
C SER A 166 2.16 -15.96 -9.15
N PRO A 167 3.18 -16.81 -9.24
CA PRO A 167 4.53 -16.44 -8.86
C PRO A 167 4.99 -15.19 -9.59
N TRP A 168 5.59 -14.23 -8.87
CA TRP A 168 6.10 -13.00 -9.45
C TRP A 168 7.35 -13.26 -10.29
N VAL A 169 7.40 -12.75 -11.52
CA VAL A 169 8.61 -12.72 -12.35
C VAL A 169 9.03 -11.28 -12.61
N ALA A 170 10.34 -11.00 -12.56
CA ALA A 170 10.87 -9.63 -12.68
C ALA A 170 10.51 -8.91 -14.00
N SER A 171 10.06 -9.64 -15.02
CA SER A 171 9.55 -9.09 -16.28
C SER A 171 8.21 -8.36 -16.12
N ASP A 172 7.40 -8.73 -15.12
CA ASP A 172 6.05 -8.20 -14.91
C ASP A 172 6.09 -6.72 -14.55
N SER A 173 7.07 -6.29 -13.75
CA SER A 173 7.23 -4.88 -13.36
C SER A 173 7.52 -3.97 -14.56
N ARG A 174 8.32 -4.44 -15.53
CA ARG A 174 8.61 -3.69 -16.77
C ARG A 174 7.39 -3.55 -17.66
N GLN A 175 6.55 -4.59 -17.73
CA GLN A 175 5.34 -4.57 -18.55
C GLN A 175 4.28 -3.61 -17.99
N VAL A 176 4.21 -3.47 -16.67
CA VAL A 176 3.25 -2.57 -16.01
C VAL A 176 3.72 -1.13 -15.95
N ALA A 177 5.03 -0.86 -15.84
CA ALA A 177 5.55 0.50 -16.03
C ALA A 177 5.23 1.09 -17.41
N ASN A 178 5.06 0.24 -18.43
CA ASN A 178 4.62 0.65 -19.77
C ASN A 178 3.09 0.83 -19.91
N ARG A 179 2.30 0.33 -18.95
CA ARG A 179 0.82 0.36 -18.98
C ARG A 179 0.19 1.29 -17.96
N ALA A 180 0.88 1.60 -16.87
CA ALA A 180 0.44 2.57 -15.89
C ALA A 180 0.24 3.93 -16.61
N PRO A 181 -0.90 4.63 -16.39
CA PRO A 181 -1.11 5.94 -16.99
C PRO A 181 -0.10 6.93 -16.41
N VAL A 182 1.03 7.08 -17.10
CA VAL A 182 1.98 8.16 -16.86
C VAL A 182 1.31 9.44 -17.35
N PRO A 183 1.26 10.53 -16.55
CA PRO A 183 0.78 11.81 -17.05
C PRO A 183 1.53 12.16 -18.34
N ALA A 184 0.79 12.57 -19.36
CA ALA A 184 1.27 12.82 -20.71
C ALA A 184 2.31 13.96 -20.72
N SER A 185 3.57 13.62 -20.44
CA SER A 185 4.74 14.48 -20.61
C SER A 185 5.99 13.61 -20.66
N ARG A 186 6.01 12.61 -21.54
CA ARG A 186 7.29 12.02 -21.98
C ARG A 186 7.20 11.63 -23.45
N LYS A 187 7.96 12.37 -24.25
CA LYS A 187 8.20 12.12 -25.68
C LYS A 187 8.80 10.71 -25.82
N PRO A 188 8.34 9.85 -26.76
CA PRO A 188 8.81 8.47 -26.82
C PRO A 188 10.23 8.44 -27.37
N ALA A 189 11.18 7.91 -26.60
CA ALA A 189 12.47 7.48 -27.10
C ALA A 189 12.38 5.99 -27.42
N ALA A 190 12.81 5.66 -28.65
CA ALA A 190 12.75 4.35 -29.25
C ALA A 190 13.43 3.26 -28.41
N SER A 191 12.89 2.05 -28.54
CA SER A 191 13.38 0.78 -28.01
C SER A 191 14.89 0.59 -28.22
N ALA A 192 15.59 0.15 -27.18
CA ALA A 192 16.93 -0.41 -27.29
C ALA A 192 17.03 -1.66 -26.40
N ASP A 193 17.02 -2.82 -27.06
CA ASP A 193 17.57 -4.07 -26.55
C ASP A 193 19.06 -3.89 -26.21
N SER A 194 19.58 -4.70 -25.27
CA SER A 194 20.96 -4.77 -24.73
C SER A 194 21.23 -3.98 -23.43
N SER A 195 20.58 -4.37 -22.33
CA SER A 195 20.40 -3.55 -21.12
C SER A 195 21.52 -3.57 -20.06
N ALA A 196 22.76 -3.93 -20.40
CA ALA A 196 23.89 -3.79 -19.47
C ALA A 196 25.04 -2.96 -20.07
N ASP A 197 25.40 -3.23 -21.33
CA ASP A 197 26.39 -2.41 -22.05
C ASP A 197 25.81 -1.03 -22.42
N SER A 198 24.52 -0.93 -22.76
CA SER A 198 23.91 0.34 -23.17
C SER A 198 23.81 1.37 -22.05
N THR A 199 23.50 0.99 -20.82
CA THR A 199 23.39 1.94 -19.70
C THR A 199 24.76 2.50 -19.31
N LEU A 200 25.78 1.65 -19.29
CA LEU A 200 27.15 2.08 -19.02
C LEU A 200 27.66 2.99 -20.15
N ASP A 201 27.36 2.66 -21.40
CA ASP A 201 27.80 3.48 -22.55
C ASP A 201 27.04 4.81 -22.64
N GLN A 202 25.77 4.86 -22.23
CA GLN A 202 25.04 6.12 -22.05
C GLN A 202 25.67 7.00 -20.97
N LEU A 203 26.06 6.40 -19.83
CA LEU A 203 26.76 7.13 -18.76
C LEU A 203 28.13 7.63 -19.23
N LYS A 204 28.87 6.85 -20.02
CA LYS A 204 30.14 7.29 -20.62
C LYS A 204 29.95 8.43 -21.62
N ALA A 205 28.88 8.41 -22.41
CA ALA A 205 28.57 9.48 -23.37
C ALA A 205 28.21 10.78 -22.66
N LEU A 206 27.35 10.72 -21.63
CA LEU A 206 27.00 11.87 -20.80
C LEU A 206 28.23 12.42 -20.06
N TRP A 207 29.11 11.55 -19.57
CA TRP A 207 30.39 11.95 -18.99
C TRP A 207 31.32 12.61 -20.02
N GLY A 208 31.33 12.14 -21.27
CA GLY A 208 32.11 12.75 -22.34
C GLY A 208 31.71 14.19 -22.63
N ASP A 209 30.40 14.45 -22.66
CA ASP A 209 29.80 15.75 -22.99
C ASP A 209 29.85 16.77 -21.84
N ALA A 210 29.94 16.30 -20.59
CA ALA A 210 30.00 17.17 -19.42
C ALA A 210 31.27 18.05 -19.38
N SER A 211 31.10 19.29 -18.91
CA SER A 211 32.19 20.25 -18.74
C SER A 211 33.13 19.87 -17.58
N GLU A 212 34.33 20.47 -17.54
CA GLU A 212 35.30 20.19 -16.48
C GLU A 212 34.79 20.61 -15.09
N ASP A 213 34.01 21.68 -15.01
CA ASP A 213 33.41 22.15 -13.76
C ASP A 213 32.35 21.16 -13.25
N GLU A 214 31.48 20.65 -14.12
CA GLU A 214 30.47 19.65 -13.76
C GLU A 214 31.09 18.32 -13.32
N LYS A 215 32.14 17.88 -14.01
CA LYS A 215 32.91 16.69 -13.61
C LYS A 215 33.52 16.85 -12.22
N ARG A 216 34.06 18.04 -11.91
CA ARG A 216 34.67 18.33 -10.61
C ARG A 216 33.65 18.35 -9.49
N GLU A 217 32.46 18.92 -9.73
CA GLU A 217 31.37 18.89 -8.75
C GLU A 217 30.85 17.48 -8.49
N PHE A 218 30.69 16.67 -9.54
CA PHE A 218 30.30 15.27 -9.41
C PHE A 218 31.34 14.46 -8.61
N LEU A 219 32.63 14.62 -8.91
CA LEU A 219 33.70 13.92 -8.17
C LEU A 219 33.76 14.34 -6.70
N ARG A 220 33.48 15.61 -6.38
CA ARG A 220 33.39 16.06 -4.99
C ARG A 220 32.27 15.34 -4.24
N TRP A 221 31.09 15.20 -4.86
CA TRP A 221 29.96 14.47 -4.28
C TRP A 221 30.23 12.95 -4.16
N ALA A 222 30.86 12.34 -5.17
CA ALA A 222 31.07 10.89 -5.20
C ALA A 222 32.06 10.36 -4.15
N PHE A 223 32.83 11.24 -3.51
CA PHE A 223 33.81 10.90 -2.47
C PHE A 223 33.53 11.57 -1.12
N GLU A 224 32.34 12.14 -0.93
CA GLU A 224 31.80 12.57 0.37
C GLU A 224 31.04 11.41 1.04
#